data_AF-A0A1B6JY13-F1
#
_entry.id   AF-A0A1B6JY13-F1
#
_cell.length_a   1.000
_cell.length_b   1.000
_cell.length_c   1.000
_cell.angle_alpha   90.00
_cell.angle_beta   90.00
_cell.angle_gamma   90.00
#
_symmetry.space_group_name_H-M   'P 1'
#
loop_
_entity.id
_entity.type
_entity.pdbx_description
1 polymer ?
#
loop_
_entity_poly.entity_id
_entity_poly.type
_entity_poly.pdbx_seq_one_letter_code
_entity_poly.pdbx_strand_id
1 'polypeptide(L)'
;RREARVLRLIEQIQEYCGNITSPQPLDQEDAHPGVAIAALMKLSFDEEHRHAMCQLGAVQAIAALIQIDNEIHGSDSNNSSCVTVRRYAGMALTNLTFGDCNNKALLCSMRGFLAALVAQLQSPSEDLRQVTASVLR
;
A
#
# COMPACT_ATOMS: atom_id res chain seq x y z
N ARG A 1 -2.84 -6.65 22.25
CA ARG A 1 -4.14 -6.29 21.61
C ARG A 1 -3.96 -5.46 20.34
N ARG A 2 -3.12 -4.40 20.37
CA ARG A 2 -2.79 -3.56 19.20
C ARG A 2 -2.03 -4.30 18.09
N GLU A 3 -0.90 -4.93 18.43
CA GLU A 3 -0.08 -5.68 17.45
C GLU A 3 -0.88 -6.77 16.74
N ALA A 4 -1.68 -7.54 17.50
CA ALA A 4 -2.60 -8.54 16.94
C ALA A 4 -3.67 -7.96 16.00
N ARG A 5 -4.02 -6.68 16.12
CA ARG A 5 -4.90 -6.00 15.16
C ARG A 5 -4.11 -5.58 13.91
N VAL A 6 -2.92 -5.00 14.09
CA VAL A 6 -2.04 -4.61 12.98
C VAL A 6 -1.67 -5.82 12.13
N LEU A 7 -1.25 -6.92 12.76
CA LEU A 7 -0.88 -8.16 12.10
C LEU A 7 -2.02 -8.70 11.23
N ARG A 8 -3.25 -8.79 11.78
CA ARG A 8 -4.43 -9.23 11.01
C ARG A 8 -4.72 -8.36 9.79
N LEU A 9 -4.49 -7.05 9.87
CA LEU A 9 -4.68 -6.16 8.72
C LEU A 9 -3.58 -6.35 7.66
N ILE A 10 -2.34 -6.64 8.08
CA ILE A 10 -1.23 -6.98 7.20
C ILE A 10 -1.51 -8.31 6.48
N GLU A 11 -1.96 -9.32 7.22
CA GLU A 11 -2.33 -10.63 6.67
C GLU A 11 -3.43 -10.52 5.60
N GLN A 12 -4.45 -9.68 5.81
CA GLN A 12 -5.49 -9.42 4.79
C GLN A 12 -4.94 -8.80 3.51
N ILE A 13 -3.95 -7.90 3.62
CA ILE A 13 -3.28 -7.31 2.44
C ILE A 13 -2.44 -8.37 1.72
N GLN A 14 -1.71 -9.18 2.47
CA GLN A 14 -0.87 -10.24 1.90
C GLN A 14 -1.71 -11.32 1.22
N GLU A 15 -2.84 -11.70 1.82
CA GLU A 15 -3.80 -12.64 1.26
C GLU A 15 -4.37 -12.11 -0.06
N TYR A 16 -4.79 -10.84 -0.12
CA TYR A 16 -5.22 -10.22 -1.38
C TYR A 16 -4.13 -10.29 -2.46
N CYS A 17 -2.91 -9.88 -2.12
CA CYS A 17 -1.77 -9.92 -3.05
C CYS A 17 -1.48 -11.35 -3.55
N GLY A 18 -1.57 -12.35 -2.69
CA GLY A 18 -1.40 -13.76 -3.07
C GLY A 18 -2.54 -14.27 -3.97
N ASN A 19 -3.77 -13.84 -3.69
CA ASN A 19 -4.93 -14.24 -4.47
C ASN A 19 -4.92 -13.62 -5.87
N ILE A 20 -4.64 -12.32 -5.99
CA ILE A 20 -4.67 -11.63 -7.29
C ILE A 20 -3.53 -12.03 -8.23
N THR A 21 -2.42 -12.52 -7.67
CA THR A 21 -1.29 -13.06 -8.46
C THR A 21 -1.49 -14.54 -8.84
N SER A 22 -2.50 -15.20 -8.29
CA SER A 22 -2.81 -16.59 -8.60
C SER A 22 -3.47 -16.72 -9.98
N PRO A 23 -3.10 -17.74 -10.79
CA PRO A 23 -3.68 -17.96 -12.12
C PRO A 23 -5.14 -18.47 -12.10
N GLN A 24 -5.78 -18.51 -10.94
CA GLN A 24 -7.15 -19.00 -10.77
C GLN A 24 -8.16 -17.92 -11.20
N PRO A 25 -9.28 -18.28 -11.86
CA PRO A 25 -10.36 -17.35 -12.17
C PRO A 25 -11.03 -16.93 -10.86
N LEU A 26 -10.59 -15.81 -10.29
CA LEU A 26 -11.27 -15.14 -9.19
C LEU A 26 -12.27 -14.15 -9.78
N ASP A 27 -13.41 -13.99 -9.11
CA ASP A 27 -14.21 -12.76 -9.21
C ASP A 27 -13.39 -11.63 -8.55
N GLN A 28 -12.38 -11.14 -9.29
CA GLN A 28 -11.33 -10.22 -8.81
C GLN A 28 -11.87 -8.85 -8.36
N GLU A 29 -13.10 -8.52 -8.74
CA GLU A 29 -13.69 -7.20 -8.47
C GLU A 29 -14.18 -7.04 -7.02
N ASP A 30 -14.55 -8.11 -6.31
CA ASP A 30 -15.26 -7.99 -5.03
C ASP A 30 -14.37 -8.01 -3.76
N ALA A 31 -13.09 -8.38 -3.86
CA ALA A 31 -12.23 -8.59 -2.68
C ALA A 31 -11.02 -7.64 -2.58
N HIS A 32 -11.14 -6.37 -2.99
CA HIS A 32 -10.07 -5.39 -2.74
C HIS A 32 -9.85 -5.19 -1.22
N PRO A 33 -8.60 -5.05 -0.73
CA PRO A 33 -8.29 -4.92 0.69
C PRO A 33 -8.56 -3.48 1.20
N GLY A 34 -9.53 -2.77 0.60
CA GLY A 34 -9.81 -1.36 0.84
C GLY A 34 -10.08 -1.04 2.30
N VAL A 35 -10.86 -1.87 2.98
CA VAL A 35 -11.15 -1.71 4.42
C VAL A 35 -9.89 -1.92 5.26
N ALA A 36 -9.07 -2.92 4.93
CA ALA A 36 -7.86 -3.25 5.66
C ALA A 36 -6.82 -2.12 5.54
N ILE A 37 -6.57 -1.65 4.32
CA ILE A 37 -5.61 -0.58 4.08
C ILE A 37 -6.10 0.77 4.61
N ALA A 38 -7.41 1.06 4.55
CA ALA A 38 -7.98 2.25 5.18
C ALA A 38 -7.79 2.23 6.71
N ALA A 39 -7.92 1.06 7.33
CA ALA A 39 -7.69 0.92 8.77
C ALA A 39 -6.20 1.12 9.12
N LEU A 40 -5.26 0.51 8.36
CA LEU A 40 -3.83 0.74 8.56
C LEU A 40 -3.45 2.22 8.34
N MET A 41 -3.99 2.85 7.29
CA MET A 41 -3.78 4.27 7.04
C MET A 41 -4.23 5.11 8.25
N LYS A 42 -5.42 4.87 8.80
CA LYS A 42 -5.90 5.59 9.99
C LYS A 42 -5.03 5.33 11.23
N LEU A 43 -4.58 4.09 11.43
CA LEU A 43 -3.71 3.75 12.56
C LEU A 43 -2.31 4.36 12.42
N SER A 44 -1.81 4.61 11.20
CA SER A 44 -0.47 5.15 10.95
C SER A 44 -0.26 6.58 11.46
N PHE A 45 -1.33 7.30 11.81
CA PHE A 45 -1.23 8.61 12.45
C PHE A 45 -0.70 8.53 13.89
N ASP A 46 -0.87 7.41 14.57
CA ASP A 46 -0.40 7.18 15.93
C ASP A 46 1.01 6.57 15.94
N GLU A 47 1.90 7.13 16.75
CA GLU A 47 3.32 6.75 16.78
C GLU A 47 3.56 5.33 17.29
N GLU A 48 2.84 4.91 18.35
CA GLU A 48 2.98 3.55 18.87
C GLU A 48 2.46 2.51 17.87
N HIS A 49 1.41 2.84 17.10
CA HIS A 49 0.96 2.01 16.00
C HIS A 49 1.97 1.96 14.85
N ARG A 50 2.64 3.07 14.50
CA ARG A 50 3.72 3.05 13.50
C ARG A 50 4.85 2.13 13.93
N HIS A 51 5.27 2.18 15.19
CA HIS A 51 6.31 1.29 15.70
C HIS A 51 5.94 -0.19 15.54
N ALA A 52 4.72 -0.56 15.94
CA ALA A 52 4.21 -1.93 15.75
C ALA A 52 4.14 -2.32 14.26
N MET A 53 3.70 -1.41 13.38
CA MET A 53 3.67 -1.63 11.93
C MET A 53 5.06 -1.91 11.35
N CYS A 54 6.07 -1.14 11.74
CA CYS A 54 7.44 -1.33 11.29
C CYS A 54 7.97 -2.72 11.70
N GLN A 55 7.76 -3.11 12.96
CA GLN A 55 8.20 -4.41 13.48
C GLN A 55 7.51 -5.60 12.79
N LEU A 56 6.25 -5.44 12.41
CA LEU A 56 5.44 -6.49 11.79
C LEU A 56 5.55 -6.52 10.25
N GLY A 57 6.43 -5.72 9.66
CA GLY A 57 6.67 -5.73 8.21
C GLY A 57 5.58 -5.05 7.37
N ALA A 58 4.84 -4.11 7.94
CA ALA A 58 3.77 -3.41 7.23
C ALA A 58 4.28 -2.62 6.02
N VAL A 59 5.48 -2.04 6.11
CA VAL A 59 6.07 -1.23 5.04
C VAL A 59 6.25 -2.07 3.77
N GLN A 60 6.80 -3.27 3.90
CA GLN A 60 6.98 -4.22 2.79
C GLN A 60 5.64 -4.67 2.23
N ALA A 61 4.68 -5.01 3.10
CA ALA A 61 3.36 -5.48 2.68
C ALA A 61 2.59 -4.40 1.90
N ILE A 62 2.62 -3.15 2.37
CA ILE A 62 1.95 -2.03 1.71
C ILE A 62 2.66 -1.64 0.39
N ALA A 63 3.99 -1.69 0.35
CA ALA A 63 4.75 -1.48 -0.88
C ALA A 63 4.46 -2.56 -1.92
N ALA A 64 4.41 -3.83 -1.51
CA ALA A 64 4.02 -4.94 -2.37
C ALA A 64 2.59 -4.78 -2.90
N LEU A 65 1.65 -4.31 -2.07
CA LEU A 65 0.27 -4.03 -2.49
C LEU A 65 0.22 -3.01 -3.64
N ILE A 66 0.92 -1.87 -3.51
CA ILE A 66 0.97 -0.86 -4.58
C ILE A 66 1.59 -1.45 -5.86
N GLN A 67 2.70 -2.19 -5.71
CA GLN A 67 3.39 -2.80 -6.85
C GLN A 67 2.48 -3.78 -7.58
N ILE A 68 1.94 -4.78 -6.88
CA ILE A 68 1.14 -5.86 -7.45
C ILE A 68 -0.14 -5.31 -8.06
N ASP A 69 -0.85 -4.43 -7.34
CA ASP A 69 -2.08 -3.84 -7.85
C ASP A 69 -1.83 -3.02 -9.14
N ASN A 70 -0.70 -2.32 -9.21
CA ASN A 70 -0.28 -1.62 -10.42
C ASN A 70 0.11 -2.57 -11.57
N GLU A 71 0.80 -3.68 -11.28
CA GLU A 71 1.17 -4.69 -12.29
C GLU A 71 -0.06 -5.39 -12.88
N ILE A 72 -1.09 -5.66 -12.08
CA ILE A 72 -2.30 -6.34 -12.53
C ILE A 72 -3.26 -5.40 -13.25
N HIS A 73 -3.50 -4.20 -12.70
CA HIS A 73 -4.55 -3.29 -13.22
C HIS A 73 -4.00 -2.13 -14.05
N GLY A 74 -2.70 -1.89 -14.05
CA GLY A 74 -2.06 -0.76 -14.73
C GLY A 74 -2.17 0.56 -13.96
N SER A 75 -1.33 1.53 -14.34
CA SER A 75 -1.29 2.89 -13.77
C SER A 75 -2.48 3.76 -14.21
N ASP A 76 -3.01 3.46 -15.39
CA ASP A 76 -4.07 4.24 -16.05
C ASP A 76 -5.47 3.68 -15.75
N SER A 77 -5.57 2.75 -14.80
CA SER A 77 -6.82 2.16 -14.36
C SER A 77 -7.80 3.23 -13.87
N ASN A 78 -9.00 3.22 -14.45
CA ASN A 78 -10.14 4.01 -13.98
C ASN A 78 -10.96 3.28 -12.90
N ASN A 79 -10.52 2.11 -12.44
CA ASN A 79 -11.18 1.39 -11.37
C ASN A 79 -11.01 2.16 -10.05
N SER A 80 -12.11 2.66 -9.51
CA SER A 80 -12.11 3.49 -8.30
C SER A 80 -11.59 2.73 -7.07
N SER A 81 -11.76 1.40 -7.03
CA SER A 81 -11.28 0.54 -5.95
C SER A 81 -9.75 0.50 -5.93
N CYS A 82 -9.11 0.25 -7.09
CA CYS A 82 -7.65 0.25 -7.23
C CYS A 82 -7.06 1.61 -6.83
N VAL A 83 -7.65 2.70 -7.35
CA VAL A 83 -7.22 4.08 -7.02
C VAL A 83 -7.32 4.35 -5.52
N THR A 84 -8.43 3.96 -4.90
CA THR A 84 -8.66 4.15 -3.45
C THR A 84 -7.65 3.37 -2.62
N VAL A 85 -7.41 2.10 -2.97
CA VAL A 85 -6.41 1.25 -2.29
C VAL A 85 -5.02 1.86 -2.37
N ARG A 86 -4.57 2.25 -3.57
CA ARG A 86 -3.26 2.87 -3.79
C ARG A 86 -3.11 4.20 -3.04
N ARG A 87 -4.17 5.02 -2.96
CA ARG A 87 -4.16 6.26 -2.17
C ARG A 87 -3.96 5.97 -0.68
N TYR A 88 -4.76 5.08 -0.11
CA TYR A 88 -4.63 4.76 1.32
C TYR A 88 -3.28 4.11 1.64
N ALA A 89 -2.78 3.26 0.75
CA ALA A 89 -1.44 2.70 0.85
C ALA A 89 -0.35 3.79 0.83
N GLY A 90 -0.39 4.72 -0.12
CA GLY A 90 0.56 5.82 -0.21
C GLY A 90 0.51 6.77 0.99
N MET A 91 -0.69 7.06 1.50
CA MET A 91 -0.85 7.86 2.73
C MET A 91 -0.24 7.14 3.95
N ALA A 92 -0.47 5.83 4.09
CA ALA A 92 0.16 5.03 5.14
C ALA A 92 1.70 5.03 5.02
N LEU A 93 2.25 4.85 3.81
CA LEU A 93 3.70 4.90 3.58
C LEU A 93 4.29 6.28 3.85
N THR A 94 3.58 7.36 3.54
CA THR A 94 4.02 8.72 3.86
C THR A 94 4.20 8.87 5.38
N ASN A 95 3.24 8.37 6.16
CA ASN A 95 3.32 8.41 7.62
C ASN A 95 4.41 7.47 8.18
N LEU A 96 4.56 6.28 7.62
CA LEU A 96 5.56 5.29 8.07
C LEU A 96 7.00 5.70 7.71
N THR A 97 7.19 6.53 6.69
CA THR A 97 8.52 7.04 6.31
C THR A 97 8.84 8.41 6.93
N PHE A 98 7.89 9.06 7.58
CA PHE A 98 8.11 10.35 8.22
C PHE A 98 9.11 10.24 9.37
N GLY A 99 10.30 10.85 9.19
CA GLY A 99 11.38 10.81 10.19
C GLY A 99 12.08 9.44 10.34
N ASP A 100 11.73 8.44 9.53
CA ASP A 100 12.28 7.08 9.63
C ASP A 100 13.20 6.76 8.43
N CYS A 101 14.50 6.93 8.65
CA CYS A 101 15.52 6.66 7.62
C CYS A 101 15.60 5.19 7.21
N ASN A 102 15.28 4.25 8.11
CA ASN A 102 15.32 2.83 7.80
C ASN A 102 14.20 2.46 6.85
N ASN A 103 12.98 2.94 7.10
CA ASN A 103 11.84 2.72 6.21
C ASN A 103 12.04 3.38 4.85
N LYS A 104 12.62 4.60 4.81
CA LYS A 104 13.00 5.24 3.54
C LYS A 104 14.00 4.38 2.76
N ALA A 105 15.08 3.93 3.39
CA ALA A 105 16.08 3.08 2.74
C ALA A 105 15.49 1.76 2.25
N LEU A 106 14.62 1.13 3.06
CA LEU A 106 13.91 -0.09 2.71
C LEU A 106 13.05 0.09 1.46
N LEU A 107 12.19 1.12 1.40
CA LEU A 107 11.38 1.38 0.21
C LEU A 107 12.24 1.66 -1.02
N CYS A 108 13.32 2.43 -0.87
CA CYS A 108 14.24 2.72 -1.97
C CYS A 108 14.97 1.46 -2.50
N SER A 109 15.09 0.40 -1.70
CA SER A 109 15.65 -0.88 -2.15
C SER A 109 14.67 -1.69 -3.01
N MET A 110 13.37 -1.41 -2.93
CA MET A 110 12.30 -2.14 -3.62
C MET A 110 12.06 -1.55 -5.01
N ARG A 111 12.88 -1.94 -6.00
CA ARG A 111 12.84 -1.37 -7.36
C ARG A 111 11.48 -1.51 -8.06
N GLY A 112 10.80 -2.65 -7.90
CA GLY A 112 9.47 -2.87 -8.49
C GLY A 112 8.44 -1.89 -7.94
N PHE A 113 8.41 -1.72 -6.62
CA PHE A 113 7.61 -0.70 -5.96
C PHE A 113 7.94 0.72 -6.45
N LEU A 114 9.21 1.10 -6.55
CA LEU A 114 9.59 2.43 -7.05
C LEU A 114 9.10 2.67 -8.48
N ALA A 115 9.22 1.67 -9.35
CA ALA A 115 8.72 1.77 -10.73
C ALA A 115 7.20 1.95 -10.76
N ALA A 116 6.45 1.17 -9.97
CA ALA A 116 5.00 1.31 -9.82
C ALA A 116 4.62 2.69 -9.26
N LEU A 117 5.33 3.16 -8.23
CA LEU A 117 5.09 4.46 -7.60
C LEU A 117 5.31 5.60 -8.62
N VAL A 118 6.39 5.56 -9.41
CA VAL A 118 6.62 6.55 -10.46
C VAL A 118 5.54 6.48 -11.55
N ALA A 119 5.11 5.29 -11.95
CA ALA A 119 4.04 5.13 -12.94
C ALA A 119 2.72 5.77 -12.48
N GLN A 120 2.40 5.74 -11.18
CA GLN A 120 1.21 6.41 -10.65
C GLN A 120 1.20 7.94 -10.83
N LEU A 121 2.34 8.58 -11.09
CA LEU A 121 2.37 10.02 -11.42
C LEU A 121 1.67 10.33 -12.75
N GLN A 122 1.42 9.33 -13.60
CA GLN A 122 0.63 9.45 -14.83
C GLN A 122 -0.85 9.09 -14.65
N SER A 123 -1.26 8.63 -13.45
CA SER A 123 -2.65 8.25 -13.19
C SER A 123 -3.61 9.40 -13.52
N PRO A 124 -4.81 9.13 -14.06
CA PRO A 124 -5.83 10.16 -14.28
C PRO A 124 -6.31 10.80 -12.96
N SER A 125 -6.17 10.10 -11.82
CA SER A 125 -6.56 10.62 -10.50
C SER A 125 -5.54 11.60 -9.94
N GLU A 126 -5.91 12.89 -9.87
CA GLU A 126 -5.07 13.94 -9.25
C GLU A 126 -4.73 13.64 -7.80
N ASP A 127 -5.72 13.21 -7.02
CA ASP A 127 -5.51 12.82 -5.63
C ASP A 127 -4.44 11.73 -5.48
N LEU A 128 -4.43 10.73 -6.38
CA LEU A 128 -3.43 9.67 -6.35
C LEU A 128 -2.04 10.20 -6.72
N ARG A 129 -1.95 11.10 -7.71
CA ARG A 129 -0.68 11.76 -8.06
C ARG A 129 -0.12 12.56 -6.88
N GLN A 130 -0.98 13.30 -6.17
CA GLN A 130 -0.56 14.08 -4.98
C GLN A 130 -0.04 13.18 -3.86
N VAL A 131 -0.76 12.09 -3.54
CA VAL A 131 -0.32 11.12 -2.54
C VAL A 131 1.01 10.47 -2.96
N THR A 132 1.14 10.11 -4.22
CA THR A 132 2.38 9.54 -4.79
C THR A 132 3.56 10.49 -4.61
N ALA A 133 3.38 11.77 -4.92
CA ALA A 133 4.39 12.80 -4.73
C ALA A 133 4.79 12.97 -3.26
N SER A 134 3.84 12.84 -2.32
CA SER A 134 4.13 12.88 -0.88
C SER A 134 5.04 11.75 -0.42
N VAL A 135 4.90 10.54 -0.99
CA VAL A 135 5.79 9.40 -0.66
C VAL A 135 7.21 9.62 -1.20
N LEU A 136 7.35 10.29 -2.35
CA LEU A 136 8.64 10.56 -2.99
C LEU A 136 9.45 11.69 -2.32
N ARG A 137 8.87 12.40 -1.34
CA ARG A 137 9.49 13.54 -0.67
C ARG A 137 10.47 13.14 0.45
#